data_AF-A0A318Q7Q0-F1
#
_entry.id   AF-A0A318Q7Q0-F1
#
_cell.length_a   1.000
_cell.length_b   1.000
_cell.length_c   1.000
_cell.angle_alpha   90.00
_cell.angle_beta   90.00
_cell.angle_gamma   90.00
#
_symmetry.space_group_name_H-M   'P 1'
#
loop_
_entity.id
_entity.type
_entity.pdbx_description
1 polymer ?
#
loop_
_entity_poly.entity_id
_entity_poly.type
_entity_poly.pdbx_seq_one_letter_code
_entity_poly.pdbx_strand_id
1 'polypeptide(L)'
;MSDLSEVSSLIFAKAHPWLSGKTAKVANTVLSKAITYLGVATDPKENQKLLQDTMLSLEGRVLIFDDLERCPMSVVEVMGFINRFVEQDKIKVVVVASEEDIPPEQREDYKARKEKLIGKTMRVGSDVGTVLDAFAADLKMPEAKAAILAHRDAVLNTFAARGKPNFRSLRAILFDFDRIIELADPKLRASNDALGALLLYMVAIGMEYRSDGIDADGLRTLDVDILYRLNFNNAPVSDKRQRARALRDKYPLVSWSDPVVPPEMLADLFASGTLDVAALNDHLSKHPRVVGIAATPEWRAMWNFYDMGATDYAHVRTAFADQLAHRKIIHPGELLHAVGTSLRLLKYKDDVLGGVKPKTFFKAYLADLEKTDALLAVPELFGPLGRSYAGLVYNEADTPEFVELHALVQAATMLALARRMSGEVADLLKRLQDNPRDGAMLHEWGLEQGNYAGVGILHNIAVNDMADLLLADSKFNDPLMAALAVRFENAQHDNALDVEKAWIRKLHAELKLRLKSVTQPHRSLGEGRLSYWFDKVKAWAAPPSKTGKKAAGTP
;
A
#
# COMPACT_ATOMS: atom_id res chain seq x y z
N MET A 1 20.75 13.99 25.09
CA MET A 1 21.63 14.48 26.17
C MET A 1 21.51 13.50 27.31
N SER A 2 22.57 12.78 27.64
CA SER A 2 22.55 11.74 28.69
C SER A 2 23.17 12.20 30.00
N ASP A 3 23.63 13.46 30.08
CA ASP A 3 24.35 14.01 31.22
C ASP A 3 23.99 15.49 31.45
N LEU A 4 23.82 15.89 32.72
CA LEU A 4 23.58 17.26 33.18
C LEU A 4 24.73 18.22 32.80
N SER A 5 25.93 17.69 32.56
CA SER A 5 27.08 18.45 32.07
C SER A 5 26.87 19.00 30.65
N GLU A 6 26.20 18.23 29.77
CA GLU A 6 25.87 18.65 28.41
C GLU A 6 24.81 19.75 28.41
N VAL A 7 23.79 19.63 29.28
CA VAL A 7 22.74 20.66 29.45
C VAL A 7 23.35 21.98 29.91
N SER A 8 24.25 21.94 30.90
CA SER A 8 24.95 23.11 31.41
C SER A 8 25.82 23.78 30.33
N SER A 9 26.50 22.97 29.52
CA SER A 9 27.33 23.44 28.41
C SER A 9 26.51 24.14 27.32
N LEU A 10 25.32 23.65 27.01
CA LEU A 10 24.41 24.26 26.04
C LEU A 10 23.80 25.57 26.54
N ILE A 11 23.44 25.63 27.83
CA ILE A 11 22.99 26.88 28.48
C ILE A 11 24.10 27.94 28.38
N PHE A 12 25.34 27.56 28.70
CA PHE A 12 26.50 28.45 28.61
C PHE A 12 26.75 28.94 27.17
N ALA A 13 26.74 28.04 26.19
CA ALA A 13 26.93 28.38 24.78
C ALA A 13 25.84 29.34 24.24
N LYS A 14 24.57 29.12 24.63
CA LYS A 14 23.46 30.03 24.26
C LYS A 14 23.52 31.37 24.99
N ALA A 15 23.98 31.40 26.24
CA ALA A 15 24.13 32.64 27.00
C ALA A 15 25.25 33.55 26.45
N HIS A 16 26.26 32.95 25.81
CA HIS A 16 27.44 33.64 25.27
C HIS A 16 27.72 33.32 23.79
N PRO A 17 26.84 33.72 22.84
CA PRO A 17 26.99 33.39 21.43
C PRO A 17 28.30 33.91 20.80
N TRP A 18 28.83 35.00 21.33
CA TRP A 18 30.04 35.69 20.87
C TRP A 18 31.35 34.92 21.14
N LEU A 19 31.34 33.93 22.06
CA LEU A 19 32.49 33.06 22.33
C LEU A 19 32.66 31.92 21.31
N SER A 20 31.69 31.71 20.42
CA SER A 20 31.73 30.68 19.37
C SER A 20 32.55 31.06 18.13
N GLY A 21 33.01 32.31 18.03
CA GLY A 21 33.84 32.81 16.94
C GLY A 21 35.35 32.74 17.24
N LYS A 22 36.08 31.91 16.48
CA LYS A 22 37.57 31.90 16.31
C LYS A 22 38.48 31.72 17.56
N THR A 23 37.98 31.32 18.73
CA THR A 23 38.83 30.92 19.87
C THR A 23 38.51 29.52 20.41
N ALA A 24 38.77 28.49 19.59
CA ALA A 24 38.54 27.08 19.93
C ALA A 24 39.35 26.58 21.15
N LYS A 25 40.44 27.25 21.55
CA LYS A 25 41.26 26.86 22.71
C LYS A 25 40.65 27.22 24.07
N VAL A 26 39.84 28.28 24.16
CA VAL A 26 39.19 28.69 25.43
C VAL A 26 37.96 27.84 25.70
N ALA A 27 37.23 27.46 24.64
CA ALA A 27 36.08 26.56 24.74
C ALA A 27 36.47 25.23 25.42
N ASN A 28 37.54 24.56 24.99
CA ASN A 28 37.95 23.27 25.58
C ASN A 28 38.32 23.35 27.08
N THR A 29 38.86 24.47 27.55
CA THR A 29 39.28 24.64 28.96
C THR A 29 38.13 25.08 29.86
N VAL A 30 37.12 25.77 29.32
CA VAL A 30 35.88 26.10 30.03
C VAL A 30 34.92 24.91 30.03
N LEU A 31 34.87 24.14 28.93
CA LEU A 31 34.10 22.91 28.80
C LEU A 31 34.57 21.83 29.80
N SER A 32 35.88 21.68 30.02
CA SER A 32 36.42 20.74 31.00
C SER A 32 36.20 21.16 32.46
N LYS A 33 36.02 22.47 32.73
CA LYS A 33 35.76 23.00 34.09
C LYS A 33 34.27 23.14 34.41
N ALA A 34 33.39 23.24 33.41
CA ALA A 34 31.94 23.13 33.60
C ALA A 34 31.54 21.71 34.06
N ILE A 35 32.27 20.68 33.65
CA ILE A 35 32.13 19.29 34.14
C ILE A 35 32.39 19.19 35.65
N THR A 36 33.24 20.05 36.21
CA THR A 36 33.56 20.09 37.65
C THR A 36 32.37 20.54 38.53
N TYR A 37 31.30 21.07 37.93
CA TYR A 37 30.03 21.39 38.57
C TYR A 37 29.30 20.16 39.15
N LEU A 38 29.68 18.94 38.72
CA LEU A 38 29.10 17.65 39.15
C LEU A 38 29.86 16.94 40.28
N GLY A 39 30.83 17.60 40.94
CA GLY A 39 31.32 17.13 42.24
C GLY A 39 32.49 16.14 42.23
N VAL A 40 33.48 16.32 41.35
CA VAL A 40 34.81 15.70 41.54
C VAL A 40 35.85 16.80 41.69
N ALA A 41 36.47 16.82 42.87
CA ALA A 41 37.34 17.88 43.36
C ALA A 41 38.53 18.17 42.43
N THR A 42 38.71 19.44 42.07
CA THR A 42 40.01 20.11 41.95
C THR A 42 39.85 21.63 42.13
N ASP A 43 40.71 22.20 42.98
CA ASP A 43 40.96 23.60 43.38
C ASP A 43 39.77 24.60 43.57
N PRO A 44 39.41 24.99 44.81
CA PRO A 44 38.24 25.83 45.12
C PRO A 44 38.28 27.30 44.62
N LYS A 45 39.46 27.88 44.38
CA LYS A 45 39.59 29.34 44.16
C LYS A 45 39.34 29.80 42.71
N GLU A 46 39.61 28.95 41.72
CA GLU A 46 39.33 29.29 40.31
C GLU A 46 37.83 29.14 39.96
N ASN A 47 37.13 28.20 40.60
CA ASN A 47 35.71 27.95 40.36
C ASN A 47 34.81 29.09 40.87
N GLN A 48 35.17 29.76 41.97
CA GLN A 48 34.35 30.80 42.55
C GLN A 48 34.21 32.04 41.64
N LYS A 49 35.27 32.37 40.89
CA LYS A 49 35.30 33.52 39.97
C LYS A 49 34.53 33.22 38.68
N LEU A 50 34.64 31.99 38.16
CA LEU A 50 33.92 31.54 36.97
C LEU A 50 32.41 31.34 37.24
N LEU A 51 32.06 30.88 38.45
CA LEU A 51 30.66 30.80 38.93
C LEU A 51 30.04 32.18 39.06
N GLN A 52 30.78 33.16 39.60
CA GLN A 52 30.34 34.56 39.62
C GLN A 52 30.16 35.12 38.22
N ASP A 53 31.11 34.96 37.30
CA ASP A 53 31.01 35.47 35.93
C ASP A 53 29.86 34.81 35.14
N THR A 54 29.57 33.53 35.41
CA THR A 54 28.44 32.80 34.80
C THR A 54 27.09 33.23 35.39
N MET A 55 26.98 33.38 36.72
CA MET A 55 25.77 33.91 37.38
C MET A 55 25.47 35.36 36.95
N LEU A 56 26.50 36.21 36.89
CA LEU A 56 26.39 37.60 36.40
C LEU A 56 25.89 37.65 34.95
N SER A 57 26.13 36.61 34.13
CA SER A 57 25.72 36.59 32.72
C SER A 57 24.26 36.16 32.46
N LEU A 58 23.66 35.46 33.42
CA LEU A 58 22.26 35.02 33.35
C LEU A 58 21.31 35.96 34.10
N GLU A 59 21.85 36.94 34.82
CA GLU A 59 21.09 37.97 35.51
C GLU A 59 20.16 38.71 34.52
N GLY A 60 18.88 38.83 34.89
CA GLY A 60 17.84 39.42 34.04
C GLY A 60 17.30 38.53 32.92
N ARG A 61 17.78 37.29 32.77
CA ARG A 61 17.27 36.33 31.76
C ARG A 61 16.20 35.39 32.33
N VAL A 62 15.47 34.74 31.42
CA VAL A 62 14.52 33.66 31.72
C VAL A 62 15.05 32.39 31.09
N LEU A 63 15.10 31.29 31.87
CA LEU A 63 15.43 29.96 31.37
C LEU A 63 14.14 29.20 31.03
N ILE A 64 14.09 28.61 29.84
CA ILE A 64 12.96 27.80 29.38
C ILE A 64 13.45 26.37 29.19
N PHE A 65 12.89 25.44 29.95
CA PHE A 65 13.08 24.00 29.79
C PHE A 65 11.85 23.43 29.08
N ASP A 66 12.04 22.85 27.91
CA ASP A 66 10.97 22.30 27.05
C ASP A 66 11.08 20.78 26.97
N ASP A 67 9.96 20.10 26.64
CA ASP A 67 9.85 18.64 26.52
C ASP A 67 10.41 17.85 27.74
N LEU A 68 10.03 18.24 28.95
CA LEU A 68 10.54 17.62 30.20
C LEU A 68 10.35 16.09 30.22
N GLU A 69 9.21 15.60 29.77
CA GLU A 69 8.85 14.18 29.75
C GLU A 69 9.70 13.33 28.80
N ARG A 70 10.36 13.97 27.83
CA ARG A 70 11.23 13.29 26.85
C ARG A 70 12.69 13.27 27.30
N CYS A 71 12.99 13.83 28.48
CA CYS A 71 14.33 13.79 29.02
C CYS A 71 14.70 12.34 29.39
N PRO A 72 15.86 11.83 28.94
CA PRO A 72 16.29 10.48 29.29
C PRO A 72 16.72 10.34 30.75
N MET A 73 16.97 11.45 31.44
CA MET A 73 17.26 11.48 32.88
C MET A 73 15.97 11.34 33.69
N SER A 74 16.08 10.90 34.95
CA SER A 74 14.89 10.83 35.80
C SER A 74 14.32 12.23 36.06
N VAL A 75 13.00 12.34 36.16
CA VAL A 75 12.33 13.61 36.41
C VAL A 75 12.82 14.25 37.72
N VAL A 76 13.22 13.43 38.70
CA VAL A 76 13.79 13.89 39.98
C VAL A 76 15.13 14.59 39.78
N GLU A 77 16.02 14.02 38.99
CA GLU A 77 17.33 14.61 38.69
C GLU A 77 17.17 15.92 37.93
N VAL A 78 16.30 15.94 36.92
CA VAL A 78 16.05 17.14 36.10
C VAL A 78 15.42 18.25 36.95
N MET A 79 14.43 17.94 37.77
CA MET A 79 13.82 18.93 38.66
C MET A 79 14.77 19.39 39.75
N GLY A 80 15.64 18.53 40.27
CA GLY A 80 16.70 18.90 41.19
C GLY A 80 17.69 19.89 40.56
N PHE A 81 18.07 19.63 39.30
CA PHE A 81 18.90 20.52 38.51
C PHE A 81 18.23 21.87 38.26
N ILE A 82 16.94 21.88 37.89
CA ILE A 82 16.16 23.11 37.71
C ILE A 82 16.07 23.90 39.02
N ASN A 83 15.85 23.21 40.15
CA ASN A 83 15.72 23.85 41.46
C ASN A 83 16.94 24.70 41.83
N ARG A 84 18.13 24.30 41.38
CA ARG A 84 19.36 25.06 41.61
C ARG A 84 19.27 26.48 41.03
N PHE A 85 18.81 26.63 39.79
CA PHE A 85 18.66 27.95 39.16
C PHE A 85 17.60 28.82 39.83
N VAL A 86 16.55 28.20 40.38
CA VAL A 86 15.46 28.91 41.07
C VAL A 86 15.88 29.34 42.48
N GLU A 87 16.45 28.43 43.26
CA GLU A 87 16.76 28.67 44.67
C GLU A 87 18.09 29.38 44.89
N GLN A 88 19.16 28.92 44.22
CA GLN A 88 20.51 29.45 44.42
C GLN A 88 20.74 30.68 43.55
N ASP A 89 20.40 30.58 42.27
CA ASP A 89 20.75 31.62 41.30
C ASP A 89 19.66 32.69 41.13
N LYS A 90 18.48 32.48 41.70
CA LYS A 90 17.32 33.39 41.65
C LYS A 90 16.90 33.76 40.22
N ILE A 91 17.09 32.84 39.28
CA ILE A 91 16.72 33.00 37.87
C ILE A 91 15.25 32.62 37.67
N LYS A 92 14.55 33.38 36.81
CA LYS A 92 13.19 33.02 36.40
C LYS A 92 13.23 31.81 35.48
N VAL A 93 12.47 30.77 35.82
CA VAL A 93 12.39 29.53 35.05
C VAL A 93 10.96 29.28 34.57
N VAL A 94 10.82 28.89 33.31
CA VAL A 94 9.59 28.33 32.73
C VAL A 94 9.87 26.89 32.35
N VAL A 95 8.98 25.99 32.76
CA VAL A 95 9.02 24.57 32.39
C VAL A 95 7.81 24.27 31.54
N VAL A 96 8.03 23.75 30.34
CA VAL A 96 7.00 23.25 29.43
C VAL A 96 7.09 21.72 29.47
N ALA A 97 5.97 21.07 29.79
CA ALA A 97 5.92 19.64 29.99
C ALA A 97 4.53 19.10 29.65
N SER A 98 4.49 17.92 29.02
CA SER A 98 3.28 17.11 28.93
C SER A 98 3.17 16.22 30.15
N GLU A 99 2.45 16.68 31.18
CA GLU A 99 2.33 15.94 32.45
C GLU A 99 1.70 14.54 32.29
N GLU A 100 0.87 14.35 31.27
CA GLU A 100 0.27 13.05 30.95
C GLU A 100 1.27 12.06 30.37
N ASP A 101 2.32 12.55 29.73
CA ASP A 101 3.34 11.73 29.06
C ASP A 101 4.53 11.42 29.99
N ILE A 102 4.56 11.99 31.20
CA ILE A 102 5.51 11.60 32.24
C ILE A 102 5.27 10.12 32.61
N PRO A 103 6.33 9.28 32.63
CA PRO A 103 6.21 7.86 32.90
C PRO A 103 5.49 7.58 34.23
N PRO A 104 4.51 6.64 34.27
CA PRO A 104 3.68 6.39 35.45
C PRO A 104 4.47 6.19 36.74
N GLU A 105 5.61 5.51 36.67
CA GLU A 105 6.50 5.24 37.80
C GLU A 105 7.20 6.48 38.37
N GLN A 106 7.28 7.57 37.60
CA GLN A 106 7.89 8.83 38.02
C GLN A 106 6.85 9.91 38.39
N ARG A 107 5.54 9.66 38.18
CA ARG A 107 4.50 10.68 38.35
C ARG A 107 4.32 11.15 39.79
N GLU A 108 4.42 10.25 40.77
CA GLU A 108 4.27 10.64 42.18
C GLU A 108 5.46 11.49 42.64
N ASP A 109 6.67 11.10 42.24
CA ASP A 109 7.88 11.91 42.48
C ASP A 109 7.80 13.27 41.79
N TYR A 110 7.35 13.31 40.53
CA TYR A 110 7.11 14.55 39.80
C TYR A 110 6.13 15.47 40.56
N LYS A 111 4.97 14.95 40.98
CA LYS A 111 3.97 15.73 41.74
C LYS A 111 4.57 16.30 43.03
N ALA A 112 5.27 15.47 43.80
CA ALA A 112 5.89 15.88 45.07
C ALA A 112 6.96 16.97 44.89
N ARG A 113 7.74 16.90 43.80
CA ARG A 113 8.75 17.92 43.45
C ARG A 113 8.11 19.18 42.88
N LYS A 114 7.10 19.03 42.03
CA LYS A 114 6.35 20.13 41.40
C LYS A 114 5.74 21.05 42.44
N GLU A 115 5.14 20.49 43.49
CA GLU A 115 4.55 21.27 44.58
C GLU A 115 5.55 22.23 45.25
N LYS A 116 6.82 21.82 45.33
CA LYS A 116 7.89 22.61 45.96
C LYS A 116 8.57 23.59 45.01
N LEU A 117 8.77 23.16 43.75
CA LEU A 117 9.56 23.89 42.75
C LEU A 117 8.72 24.87 41.91
N ILE A 118 7.51 24.46 41.52
CA ILE A 118 6.70 25.18 40.52
C ILE A 118 5.66 26.05 41.22
N GLY A 119 5.92 27.35 41.29
CA GLY A 119 5.01 28.30 41.94
C GLY A 119 3.71 28.59 41.17
N LYS A 120 3.72 28.45 39.83
CA LYS A 120 2.54 28.67 38.97
C LYS A 120 2.50 27.62 37.87
N THR A 121 1.33 27.01 37.69
CA THR A 121 1.04 26.09 36.58
C THR A 121 -0.04 26.70 35.71
N MET A 122 0.21 26.80 34.40
CA MET A 122 -0.76 27.22 33.41
C MET A 122 -0.98 26.07 32.43
N ARG A 123 -2.23 25.65 32.24
CA ARG A 123 -2.57 24.66 31.21
C ARG A 123 -2.77 25.40 29.89
N VAL A 124 -1.95 25.09 28.90
CA VAL A 124 -2.13 25.58 27.53
C VAL A 124 -2.94 24.54 26.76
N GLY A 125 -4.19 24.88 26.43
CA GLY A 125 -5.01 24.11 25.51
C GLY A 125 -4.97 24.73 24.12
N SER A 126 -5.19 23.93 23.08
CA SER A 126 -5.48 24.43 21.74
C SER A 126 -6.92 24.10 21.37
N ASP A 127 -7.66 25.09 20.90
CA ASP A 127 -8.99 24.86 20.31
C ASP A 127 -8.80 24.19 18.94
N VAL A 128 -9.36 22.98 18.80
CA VAL A 128 -9.21 22.16 17.59
C VAL A 128 -9.72 22.91 16.35
N GLY A 129 -10.81 23.66 16.50
CA GLY A 129 -11.39 24.47 15.43
C GLY A 129 -10.41 25.53 14.93
N THR A 130 -9.87 26.33 15.84
CA THR A 130 -8.88 27.37 15.52
C THR A 130 -7.62 26.80 14.87
N VAL A 131 -7.15 25.63 15.32
CA VAL A 131 -6.00 24.95 14.73
C VAL A 131 -6.30 24.45 13.31
N LEU A 132 -7.48 23.87 13.09
CA LEU A 132 -7.93 23.45 11.77
C LEU A 132 -7.99 24.65 10.81
N ASP A 133 -8.57 25.77 11.25
CA ASP A 133 -8.70 26.99 10.46
C ASP A 133 -7.31 27.55 10.08
N ALA A 134 -6.36 27.52 11.01
CA ALA A 134 -4.97 27.93 10.74
C ALA A 134 -4.28 27.00 9.72
N PHE A 135 -4.42 25.68 9.85
CA PHE A 135 -3.86 24.74 8.88
C PHE A 135 -4.49 24.88 7.50
N ALA A 136 -5.80 25.10 7.43
CA ALA A 136 -6.51 25.33 6.17
C ALA A 136 -6.02 26.60 5.47
N ALA A 137 -5.73 27.66 6.22
CA ALA A 137 -5.21 28.91 5.66
C ALA A 137 -3.86 28.72 4.95
N ASP A 138 -3.00 27.84 5.48
CA ASP A 138 -1.66 27.53 4.97
C ASP A 138 -1.65 26.64 3.71
N LEU A 139 -2.79 26.03 3.33
CA LEU A 139 -2.85 25.17 2.14
C LEU A 139 -2.67 25.97 0.84
N LYS A 140 -2.26 25.31 -0.24
CA LYS A 140 -2.08 25.96 -1.54
C LYS A 140 -3.38 26.02 -2.33
N MET A 141 -4.11 24.91 -2.42
CA MET A 141 -5.23 24.75 -3.34
C MET A 141 -6.49 25.42 -2.78
N PRO A 142 -7.10 26.37 -3.50
CA PRO A 142 -8.36 27.00 -3.09
C PRO A 142 -9.47 25.97 -2.84
N GLU A 143 -9.54 24.92 -3.65
CA GLU A 143 -10.53 23.85 -3.56
C GLU A 143 -10.33 23.01 -2.29
N ALA A 144 -9.09 22.79 -1.86
CA ALA A 144 -8.81 22.13 -0.59
C ALA A 144 -9.32 22.97 0.61
N LYS A 145 -9.08 24.30 0.57
CA LYS A 145 -9.59 25.23 1.59
C LYS A 145 -11.11 25.24 1.62
N ALA A 146 -11.74 25.32 0.45
CA ALA A 146 -13.20 25.32 0.32
C ALA A 146 -13.80 24.01 0.84
N ALA A 147 -13.20 22.86 0.53
CA ALA A 147 -13.65 21.56 1.03
C ALA A 147 -13.56 21.47 2.57
N ILE A 148 -12.45 21.93 3.17
CA ILE A 148 -12.31 21.94 4.63
C ILE A 148 -13.36 22.86 5.28
N LEU A 149 -13.60 24.04 4.72
CA LEU A 149 -14.60 24.96 5.23
C LEU A 149 -16.01 24.38 5.12
N ALA A 150 -16.36 23.78 3.98
CA ALA A 150 -17.67 23.19 3.74
C ALA A 150 -17.96 21.97 4.62
N HIS A 151 -16.92 21.23 5.01
CA HIS A 151 -17.03 20.01 5.82
C HIS A 151 -16.43 20.16 7.23
N ARG A 152 -16.28 21.40 7.72
CA ARG A 152 -15.54 21.71 8.95
C ARG A 152 -15.96 20.88 10.14
N ASP A 153 -17.26 20.83 10.45
CA ASP A 153 -17.77 20.08 11.60
C ASP A 153 -17.58 18.57 11.43
N ALA A 154 -17.72 18.05 10.22
CA ALA A 154 -17.48 16.64 9.93
C ALA A 154 -15.98 16.27 10.10
N VAL A 155 -15.07 17.16 9.71
CA VAL A 155 -13.62 16.99 9.93
C VAL A 155 -13.31 16.99 11.42
N LEU A 156 -13.85 17.96 12.18
CA LEU A 156 -13.64 18.04 13.63
C LEU A 156 -14.17 16.79 14.34
N ASN A 157 -15.37 16.31 13.98
CA ASN A 157 -15.94 15.09 14.52
C ASN A 157 -15.10 13.85 14.18
N THR A 158 -14.64 13.75 12.92
CA THR A 158 -13.79 12.64 12.46
C THR A 158 -12.44 12.66 13.19
N PHE A 159 -11.85 13.83 13.39
CA PHE A 159 -10.59 13.98 14.13
C PHE A 159 -10.76 13.62 15.62
N ALA A 160 -11.84 14.07 16.25
CA ALA A 160 -12.15 13.82 17.66
C ALA A 160 -12.55 12.37 17.96
N ALA A 161 -13.02 11.61 16.97
CA ALA A 161 -13.36 10.19 17.12
C ALA A 161 -12.18 9.33 17.62
N ARG A 162 -10.95 9.83 17.46
CA ARG A 162 -9.77 9.28 18.13
C ARG A 162 -9.52 10.08 19.42
N GLY A 163 -9.74 9.46 20.58
CA GLY A 163 -9.75 10.15 21.88
C GLY A 163 -8.47 10.85 22.35
N LYS A 164 -7.33 10.70 21.66
CA LYS A 164 -6.08 11.46 21.90
C LYS A 164 -5.44 11.88 20.58
N PRO A 165 -6.03 12.83 19.83
CA PRO A 165 -5.60 13.10 18.47
C PRO A 165 -4.48 14.17 18.44
N ASN A 166 -3.44 13.94 17.64
CA ASN A 166 -2.28 14.83 17.53
C ASN A 166 -2.46 15.82 16.37
N PHE A 167 -2.39 17.13 16.66
CA PHE A 167 -2.49 18.17 15.62
C PHE A 167 -1.42 18.09 14.54
N ARG A 168 -0.23 17.57 14.85
CA ARG A 168 0.81 17.31 13.85
C ARG A 168 0.34 16.29 12.81
N SER A 169 -0.40 15.29 13.24
CA SER A 169 -0.98 14.28 12.36
C SER A 169 -2.06 14.90 11.47
N LEU A 170 -2.97 15.69 12.05
CA LEU A 170 -3.98 16.42 11.26
C LEU A 170 -3.32 17.31 10.21
N ARG A 171 -2.32 18.12 10.60
CA ARG A 171 -1.60 18.99 9.68
C ARG A 171 -1.01 18.20 8.51
N ALA A 172 -0.30 17.11 8.79
CA ALA A 172 0.31 16.30 7.74
C ALA A 172 -0.74 15.74 6.77
N ILE A 173 -1.87 15.24 7.29
CA ILE A 173 -2.97 14.70 6.48
C ILE A 173 -3.58 15.78 5.59
N LEU A 174 -3.82 16.99 6.11
CA LEU A 174 -4.37 18.10 5.33
C LEU A 174 -3.43 18.59 4.23
N PHE A 175 -2.11 18.56 4.48
CA PHE A 175 -1.11 18.88 3.46
C PHE A 175 -1.01 17.78 2.39
N ASP A 176 -1.14 16.51 2.78
CA ASP A 176 -1.23 15.40 1.82
C ASP A 176 -2.52 15.48 0.98
N PHE A 177 -3.65 15.89 1.57
CA PHE A 177 -4.90 16.15 0.87
C PHE A 177 -4.76 17.28 -0.15
N ASP A 178 -4.16 18.41 0.25
CA ASP A 178 -3.83 19.53 -0.65
C ASP A 178 -2.94 19.09 -1.82
N ARG A 179 -1.92 18.26 -1.53
CA ARG A 179 -1.02 17.70 -2.54
C ARG A 179 -1.71 16.76 -3.52
N ILE A 180 -2.63 15.91 -3.07
CA ILE A 180 -3.42 15.07 -3.99
C ILE A 180 -4.23 15.96 -4.94
N ILE A 181 -4.91 16.98 -4.42
CA ILE A 181 -5.69 17.92 -5.23
C ILE A 181 -4.80 18.65 -6.24
N GLU A 182 -3.59 19.05 -5.84
CA GLU A 182 -2.59 19.70 -6.71
C GLU A 182 -2.13 18.80 -7.87
N LEU A 183 -1.97 17.49 -7.63
CA LEU A 183 -1.37 16.55 -8.60
C LEU A 183 -2.39 15.76 -9.44
N ALA A 184 -3.59 15.52 -8.91
CA ALA A 184 -4.62 14.71 -9.57
C ALA A 184 -5.31 15.43 -10.73
N ASP A 185 -6.07 14.67 -11.51
CA ASP A 185 -6.90 15.16 -12.61
C ASP A 185 -7.80 16.33 -12.16
N PRO A 186 -7.85 17.44 -12.93
CA PRO A 186 -8.69 18.59 -12.61
C PRO A 186 -10.16 18.28 -12.38
N LYS A 187 -10.70 17.17 -12.93
CA LYS A 187 -12.07 16.72 -12.66
C LYS A 187 -12.33 16.46 -11.18
N LEU A 188 -11.31 16.02 -10.42
CA LEU A 188 -11.45 15.87 -8.97
C LEU A 188 -11.79 17.21 -8.31
N ARG A 189 -11.14 18.30 -8.73
CA ARG A 189 -11.35 19.65 -8.21
C ARG A 189 -12.73 20.20 -8.50
N ALA A 190 -13.35 19.75 -9.59
CA ALA A 190 -14.68 20.16 -10.01
C ALA A 190 -15.80 19.53 -9.15
N SER A 191 -15.51 18.50 -8.34
CA SER A 191 -16.50 17.78 -7.56
C SER A 191 -16.34 18.02 -6.05
N ASN A 192 -17.16 18.92 -5.50
CA ASN A 192 -17.20 19.16 -4.06
C ASN A 192 -17.55 17.89 -3.25
N ASP A 193 -18.42 17.03 -3.78
CA ASP A 193 -18.76 15.75 -3.14
C ASP A 193 -17.56 14.81 -3.06
N ALA A 194 -16.79 14.69 -4.15
CA ALA A 194 -15.57 13.88 -4.16
C ALA A 194 -14.52 14.42 -3.18
N LEU A 195 -14.33 15.76 -3.14
CA LEU A 195 -13.38 16.39 -2.22
C LEU A 195 -13.77 16.19 -0.76
N GLY A 196 -15.06 16.36 -0.42
CA GLY A 196 -15.57 16.12 0.93
C GLY A 196 -15.41 14.67 1.36
N ALA A 197 -15.77 13.72 0.50
CA ALA A 197 -15.61 12.30 0.76
C ALA A 197 -14.13 11.91 0.95
N LEU A 198 -13.25 12.43 0.08
CA LEU A 198 -11.80 12.18 0.17
C LEU A 198 -11.23 12.77 1.47
N LEU A 199 -11.59 14.00 1.81
CA LEU A 199 -11.11 14.68 3.02
C LEU A 199 -11.44 13.89 4.28
N LEU A 200 -12.71 13.50 4.46
CA LEU A 200 -13.14 12.74 5.63
C LEU A 200 -12.47 11.37 5.69
N TYR A 201 -12.35 10.70 4.53
CA TYR A 201 -11.65 9.41 4.44
C TYR A 201 -10.18 9.55 4.85
N MET A 202 -9.44 10.50 4.28
CA MET A 202 -8.03 10.74 4.61
C MET A 202 -7.82 11.13 6.07
N VAL A 203 -8.69 11.96 6.65
CA VAL A 203 -8.62 12.30 8.09
C VAL A 203 -8.81 11.04 8.93
N ALA A 204 -9.79 10.18 8.62
CA ALA A 204 -10.00 8.95 9.39
C ALA A 204 -8.81 7.97 9.28
N ILE A 205 -8.47 7.52 8.07
CA ILE A 205 -7.43 6.51 7.91
C ILE A 205 -6.02 7.06 8.17
N GLY A 206 -5.77 8.32 7.86
CA GLY A 206 -4.50 8.98 8.16
C GLY A 206 -4.29 9.17 9.66
N MET A 207 -5.35 9.47 10.41
CA MET A 207 -5.26 9.51 11.87
C MET A 207 -4.99 8.12 12.43
N GLU A 208 -5.64 7.08 11.92
CA GLU A 208 -5.39 5.69 12.33
C GLU A 208 -3.94 5.28 12.09
N TYR A 209 -3.43 5.56 10.89
CA TYR A 209 -2.06 5.28 10.52
C TYR A 209 -1.05 6.00 11.41
N ARG A 210 -1.20 7.32 11.58
CA ARG A 210 -0.22 8.15 12.31
C ARG A 210 -0.21 7.98 13.82
N SER A 211 -1.10 7.18 14.38
CA SER A 211 -1.05 6.84 15.80
C SER A 211 -1.09 5.31 16.02
N ASP A 212 -0.50 4.56 15.08
CA ASP A 212 -0.27 3.11 15.18
C ASP A 212 -1.54 2.28 15.37
N GLY A 213 -2.68 2.76 14.86
CA GLY A 213 -3.95 2.02 14.82
C GLY A 213 -4.05 1.07 13.63
N ILE A 214 -3.36 1.40 12.54
CA ILE A 214 -3.24 0.57 11.34
C ILE A 214 -1.89 0.86 10.67
N ASP A 215 -1.20 -0.17 10.19
CA ASP A 215 0.03 -0.02 9.42
C ASP A 215 -0.25 0.07 7.91
N ALA A 216 0.79 0.27 7.11
CA ALA A 216 0.66 0.43 5.65
C ALA A 216 0.07 -0.83 5.00
N ASP A 217 0.49 -2.02 5.44
CA ASP A 217 -0.04 -3.29 4.93
C ASP A 217 -1.50 -3.52 5.36
N GLY A 218 -1.86 -3.08 6.57
CA GLY A 218 -3.23 -3.03 7.04
C GLY A 218 -4.11 -2.13 6.17
N LEU A 219 -3.61 -0.98 5.72
CA LEU A 219 -4.32 -0.10 4.78
C LEU A 219 -4.46 -0.75 3.40
N ARG A 220 -3.37 -1.29 2.82
CA ARG A 220 -3.41 -1.97 1.51
C ARG A 220 -4.37 -3.16 1.47
N THR A 221 -4.63 -3.77 2.62
CA THR A 221 -5.54 -4.91 2.75
C THR A 221 -6.89 -4.56 3.37
N LEU A 222 -7.20 -3.27 3.51
CA LEU A 222 -8.47 -2.80 4.03
C LEU A 222 -9.58 -3.09 3.02
N ASP A 223 -10.58 -3.87 3.45
CA ASP A 223 -11.70 -4.30 2.61
C ASP A 223 -12.68 -3.13 2.37
N VAL A 224 -13.07 -2.90 1.11
CA VAL A 224 -14.07 -1.87 0.76
C VAL A 224 -15.48 -2.44 0.88
N ASP A 225 -16.19 -1.90 1.85
CA ASP A 225 -17.35 -2.48 2.52
C ASP A 225 -18.67 -2.30 1.72
N ILE A 226 -18.82 -2.95 0.57
CA ILE A 226 -20.18 -3.17 0.02
C ILE A 226 -20.87 -4.38 0.67
N LEU A 227 -20.08 -5.35 1.17
CA LEU A 227 -20.58 -6.60 1.76
C LEU A 227 -21.23 -6.42 3.14
N TYR A 228 -20.88 -5.38 3.91
CA TYR A 228 -21.40 -5.15 5.27
C TYR A 228 -22.41 -4.02 5.34
N ARG A 229 -22.60 -3.23 4.27
CA ARG A 229 -23.78 -2.35 4.13
C ARG A 229 -25.10 -3.10 4.25
N LEU A 230 -25.09 -4.40 3.93
CA LEU A 230 -26.29 -5.21 3.84
C LEU A 230 -26.35 -6.35 4.87
N ASN A 231 -25.41 -6.43 5.82
CA ASN A 231 -25.45 -7.37 6.94
C ASN A 231 -25.63 -8.85 6.53
N PHE A 232 -25.10 -9.26 5.37
CA PHE A 232 -25.29 -10.61 4.83
C PHE A 232 -24.04 -11.48 4.97
N ASN A 233 -23.94 -12.19 6.10
CA ASN A 233 -23.57 -13.62 6.22
C ASN A 233 -23.20 -13.96 7.68
N ASN A 234 -23.74 -15.06 8.19
CA ASN A 234 -23.37 -15.70 9.47
C ASN A 234 -22.00 -16.41 9.42
N ALA A 235 -21.13 -16.06 8.47
CA ALA A 235 -19.82 -16.68 8.33
C ALA A 235 -18.83 -16.07 9.35
N PRO A 236 -17.80 -16.83 9.80
CA PRO A 236 -16.75 -16.27 10.65
C PRO A 236 -16.13 -15.04 9.98
N VAL A 237 -16.17 -13.91 10.66
CA VAL A 237 -15.61 -12.64 10.21
C VAL A 237 -14.09 -12.78 10.26
N SER A 238 -13.38 -12.63 9.14
CA SER A 238 -11.91 -12.59 9.14
C SER A 238 -11.39 -11.38 9.92
N ASP A 239 -10.15 -11.41 10.41
CA ASP A 239 -9.55 -10.30 11.17
C ASP A 239 -9.58 -8.97 10.39
N LYS A 240 -9.31 -9.03 9.08
CA LYS A 240 -9.45 -7.90 8.16
C LYS A 240 -10.86 -7.34 8.20
N ARG A 241 -11.85 -8.24 8.23
CA ARG A 241 -13.23 -7.82 8.20
C ARG A 241 -13.67 -7.14 9.50
N GLN A 242 -13.20 -7.64 10.63
CA GLN A 242 -13.46 -7.05 11.94
C GLN A 242 -12.87 -5.65 12.04
N ARG A 243 -11.65 -5.44 11.50
CA ARG A 243 -10.99 -4.12 11.45
C ARG A 243 -11.78 -3.11 10.65
N ALA A 244 -12.19 -3.45 9.43
CA ALA A 244 -12.99 -2.54 8.58
C ALA A 244 -14.30 -2.13 9.26
N ARG A 245 -14.99 -3.07 9.92
CA ARG A 245 -16.20 -2.79 10.70
C ARG A 245 -15.92 -1.85 11.87
N ALA A 246 -14.85 -2.09 12.64
CA ALA A 246 -14.48 -1.25 13.77
C ALA A 246 -14.17 0.19 13.34
N LEU A 247 -13.49 0.37 12.20
CA LEU A 247 -13.23 1.69 11.62
C LEU A 247 -14.52 2.39 11.20
N ARG A 248 -15.42 1.68 10.51
CA ARG A 248 -16.72 2.26 10.11
C ARG A 248 -17.56 2.70 11.30
N ASP A 249 -17.65 1.85 12.32
CA ASP A 249 -18.42 2.15 13.53
C ASP A 249 -17.80 3.34 14.29
N LYS A 250 -16.47 3.50 14.24
CA LYS A 250 -15.74 4.63 14.82
C LYS A 250 -15.88 5.93 14.02
N TYR A 251 -15.97 5.85 12.70
CA TYR A 251 -16.00 6.97 11.78
C TYR A 251 -17.27 6.96 10.90
N PRO A 252 -18.44 7.27 11.49
CA PRO A 252 -19.73 7.11 10.81
C PRO A 252 -19.98 8.11 9.67
N LEU A 253 -19.23 9.22 9.63
CA LEU A 253 -19.35 10.25 8.58
C LEU A 253 -18.53 9.93 7.33
N VAL A 254 -17.73 8.86 7.36
CA VAL A 254 -16.80 8.51 6.29
C VAL A 254 -17.45 7.52 5.32
N SER A 255 -17.27 7.76 4.02
CA SER A 255 -17.71 6.86 2.96
C SER A 255 -16.71 5.74 2.74
N TRP A 256 -16.87 4.62 3.45
CA TRP A 256 -15.92 3.49 3.43
C TRP A 256 -16.01 2.57 2.21
N SER A 257 -17.13 2.59 1.50
CA SER A 257 -17.44 1.56 0.50
C SER A 257 -16.78 1.79 -0.86
N ASP A 258 -16.55 3.03 -1.22
CA ASP A 258 -15.99 3.42 -2.52
C ASP A 258 -15.13 4.68 -2.32
N PRO A 259 -13.92 4.53 -1.74
CA PRO A 259 -13.04 5.66 -1.48
C PRO A 259 -12.61 6.31 -2.81
N VAL A 260 -12.65 7.65 -2.85
CA VAL A 260 -12.25 8.44 -4.05
C VAL A 260 -10.80 8.19 -4.44
N VAL A 261 -9.94 7.96 -3.44
CA VAL A 261 -8.56 7.51 -3.63
C VAL A 261 -8.42 6.16 -2.93
N PRO A 262 -7.96 5.12 -3.64
CA PRO A 262 -7.82 3.78 -3.07
C PRO A 262 -6.90 3.73 -1.83
N PRO A 263 -7.21 2.88 -0.84
CA PRO A 263 -6.44 2.80 0.40
C PRO A 263 -4.98 2.39 0.18
N GLU A 264 -4.68 1.62 -0.85
CA GLU A 264 -3.32 1.24 -1.22
C GLU A 264 -2.47 2.43 -1.67
N MET A 265 -3.04 3.36 -2.43
CA MET A 265 -2.34 4.59 -2.85
C MET A 265 -2.11 5.53 -1.66
N LEU A 266 -3.08 5.58 -0.74
CA LEU A 266 -2.94 6.36 0.50
C LEU A 266 -1.95 5.72 1.48
N ALA A 267 -1.81 4.40 1.48
CA ALA A 267 -0.79 3.70 2.26
C ALA A 267 0.62 4.10 1.80
N ASP A 268 0.86 4.12 0.48
CA ASP A 268 2.12 4.58 -0.11
C ASP A 268 2.38 6.05 0.23
N LEU A 269 1.38 6.91 0.06
CA LEU A 269 1.50 8.33 0.37
C LEU A 269 1.85 8.56 1.84
N PHE A 270 1.15 7.91 2.77
CA PHE A 270 1.41 8.11 4.20
C PHE A 270 2.73 7.51 4.68
N ALA A 271 3.17 6.40 4.07
CA ALA A 271 4.39 5.70 4.49
C ALA A 271 5.67 6.33 3.93
N SER A 272 5.68 6.72 2.66
CA SER A 272 6.90 7.19 1.96
C SER A 272 6.72 8.56 1.29
N GLY A 273 5.52 9.12 1.26
CA GLY A 273 5.23 10.35 0.52
C GLY A 273 5.17 10.15 -1.00
N THR A 274 5.14 8.91 -1.49
CA THR A 274 5.05 8.60 -2.92
C THR A 274 3.60 8.50 -3.39
N LEU A 275 3.33 8.98 -4.60
CA LEU A 275 2.02 8.89 -5.23
C LEU A 275 2.20 8.64 -6.73
N ASP A 276 1.64 7.53 -7.22
CA ASP A 276 1.58 7.26 -8.66
C ASP A 276 0.41 8.06 -9.27
N VAL A 277 0.75 9.22 -9.84
CA VAL A 277 -0.23 10.14 -10.42
C VAL A 277 -0.91 9.54 -11.66
N ALA A 278 -0.21 8.70 -12.43
CA ALA A 278 -0.80 8.08 -13.62
C ALA A 278 -1.86 7.05 -13.22
N ALA A 279 -1.54 6.17 -12.26
CA ALA A 279 -2.49 5.20 -11.73
C ALA A 279 -3.67 5.88 -11.02
N LEU A 280 -3.41 6.94 -10.25
CA LEU A 280 -4.45 7.74 -9.62
C LEU A 280 -5.41 8.34 -10.65
N ASN A 281 -4.89 8.98 -11.71
CA ASN A 281 -5.73 9.60 -12.72
C ASN A 281 -6.55 8.59 -13.52
N ASP A 282 -5.99 7.41 -13.82
CA ASP A 282 -6.75 6.31 -14.42
C ASP A 282 -7.91 5.88 -13.52
N HIS A 283 -7.69 5.73 -12.22
CA HIS A 283 -8.73 5.42 -11.25
C HIS A 283 -9.82 6.52 -11.19
N LEU A 284 -9.41 7.78 -11.03
CA LEU A 284 -10.33 8.93 -10.92
C LEU A 284 -11.18 9.11 -12.19
N SER A 285 -10.64 8.78 -13.37
CA SER A 285 -11.37 8.85 -14.64
C SER A 285 -12.59 7.91 -14.73
N LYS A 286 -12.68 6.93 -13.82
CA LYS A 286 -13.76 5.94 -13.74
C LYS A 286 -14.57 6.07 -12.45
N HIS A 287 -14.19 6.98 -11.54
CA HIS A 287 -14.83 7.08 -10.23
C HIS A 287 -16.13 7.92 -10.30
N PRO A 288 -17.30 7.39 -9.86
CA PRO A 288 -18.59 8.04 -10.04
C PRO A 288 -18.69 9.44 -9.44
N ARG A 289 -18.10 9.66 -8.25
CA ARG A 289 -18.08 11.00 -7.62
C ARG A 289 -17.26 12.02 -8.38
N VAL A 290 -16.35 11.59 -9.26
CA VAL A 290 -15.42 12.48 -9.97
C VAL A 290 -15.95 12.80 -11.36
N VAL A 291 -16.34 11.78 -12.12
CA VAL A 291 -16.81 11.96 -13.50
C VAL A 291 -18.33 12.07 -13.64
N GLY A 292 -19.07 11.76 -12.58
CA GLY A 292 -20.53 11.68 -12.60
C GLY A 292 -21.05 10.37 -13.19
N ILE A 293 -22.29 10.01 -12.84
CA ILE A 293 -22.92 8.74 -13.24
C ILE A 293 -22.94 8.59 -14.78
N ALA A 294 -23.25 9.66 -15.51
CA ALA A 294 -23.36 9.63 -16.97
C ALA A 294 -22.05 9.30 -17.71
N ALA A 295 -20.89 9.59 -17.11
CA ALA A 295 -19.58 9.29 -17.69
C ALA A 295 -18.91 8.06 -17.04
N THR A 296 -19.58 7.43 -16.07
CA THR A 296 -19.08 6.23 -15.40
C THR A 296 -19.40 5.00 -16.26
N PRO A 297 -18.48 4.03 -16.43
CA PRO A 297 -18.79 2.76 -17.07
C PRO A 297 -20.01 2.09 -16.42
N GLU A 298 -20.89 1.48 -17.20
CA GLU A 298 -22.19 1.01 -16.71
C GLU A 298 -22.04 -0.09 -15.66
N TRP A 299 -21.09 -1.02 -15.82
CA TRP A 299 -20.79 -2.02 -14.80
C TRP A 299 -20.37 -1.38 -13.47
N ARG A 300 -19.62 -0.27 -13.54
CA ARG A 300 -19.05 0.45 -12.40
C ARG A 300 -20.10 1.30 -11.69
N ALA A 301 -21.00 1.92 -12.46
CA ALA A 301 -22.17 2.60 -11.94
C ALA A 301 -23.09 1.58 -11.25
N MET A 302 -23.43 0.49 -11.94
CA MET A 302 -24.29 -0.56 -11.39
C MET A 302 -23.70 -1.25 -10.16
N TRP A 303 -22.38 -1.32 -9.98
CA TRP A 303 -21.79 -1.88 -8.77
C TRP A 303 -22.32 -1.22 -7.49
N ASN A 304 -22.58 0.10 -7.52
CA ASN A 304 -23.10 0.88 -6.40
C ASN A 304 -24.58 1.30 -6.55
N PHE A 305 -25.41 0.45 -7.17
CA PHE A 305 -26.81 0.77 -7.45
C PHE A 305 -27.66 1.15 -6.21
N TYR A 306 -27.23 0.74 -5.00
CA TYR A 306 -27.91 1.03 -3.74
C TYR A 306 -28.00 2.51 -3.38
N ASP A 307 -27.06 3.31 -3.87
CA ASP A 307 -26.97 4.75 -3.57
C ASP A 307 -27.58 5.59 -4.70
N MET A 308 -28.17 4.97 -5.72
CA MET A 308 -28.80 5.67 -6.84
C MET A 308 -30.25 6.03 -6.53
N GLY A 309 -30.67 7.23 -6.95
CA GLY A 309 -32.08 7.56 -7.06
C GLY A 309 -32.78 6.70 -8.12
N ALA A 310 -34.09 6.50 -7.99
CA ALA A 310 -34.86 5.63 -8.89
C ALA A 310 -34.72 5.99 -10.38
N THR A 311 -34.61 7.29 -10.70
CA THR A 311 -34.43 7.77 -12.08
C THR A 311 -33.07 7.38 -12.65
N ASP A 312 -31.99 7.63 -11.91
CA ASP A 312 -30.63 7.28 -12.34
C ASP A 312 -30.49 5.77 -12.45
N TYR A 313 -31.04 5.03 -11.48
CA TYR A 313 -31.08 3.57 -11.51
C TYR A 313 -31.76 3.05 -12.78
N ALA A 314 -32.96 3.53 -13.11
CA ALA A 314 -33.69 3.07 -14.29
C ALA A 314 -32.91 3.34 -15.60
N HIS A 315 -32.22 4.48 -15.68
CA HIS A 315 -31.37 4.82 -16.82
C HIS A 315 -30.16 3.88 -16.94
N VAL A 316 -29.36 3.77 -15.88
CA VAL A 316 -28.13 2.94 -15.87
C VAL A 316 -28.48 1.46 -16.05
N ARG A 317 -29.52 0.96 -15.39
CA ARG A 317 -30.01 -0.42 -15.52
C ARG A 317 -30.35 -0.76 -16.97
N THR A 318 -30.98 0.16 -17.70
CA THR A 318 -31.32 -0.04 -19.12
C THR A 318 -30.06 -0.21 -19.96
N ALA A 319 -29.07 0.66 -19.79
CA ALA A 319 -27.80 0.58 -20.51
C ALA A 319 -27.00 -0.68 -20.15
N PHE A 320 -26.98 -1.06 -18.88
CA PHE A 320 -26.35 -2.29 -18.40
C PHE A 320 -27.02 -3.55 -18.99
N ALA A 321 -28.35 -3.61 -19.02
CA ALA A 321 -29.08 -4.72 -19.64
C ALA A 321 -28.80 -4.80 -21.16
N ASP A 322 -28.68 -3.66 -21.84
CA ASP A 322 -28.29 -3.60 -23.26
C ASP A 322 -26.88 -4.16 -23.49
N GLN A 323 -25.91 -3.82 -22.64
CA GLN A 323 -24.56 -4.38 -22.72
C GLN A 323 -24.54 -5.91 -22.52
N LEU A 324 -25.37 -6.41 -21.61
CA LEU A 324 -25.50 -7.85 -21.39
C LEU A 324 -26.17 -8.55 -22.59
N ALA A 325 -27.26 -7.99 -23.10
CA ALA A 325 -27.98 -8.54 -24.24
C ALA A 325 -27.10 -8.63 -25.50
N HIS A 326 -26.25 -7.63 -25.73
CA HIS A 326 -25.43 -7.50 -26.94
C HIS A 326 -23.96 -7.91 -26.77
N ARG A 327 -23.61 -8.62 -25.69
CA ARG A 327 -22.25 -9.16 -25.46
C ARG A 327 -21.14 -8.09 -25.42
N LYS A 328 -21.43 -6.88 -24.96
CA LYS A 328 -20.49 -5.75 -25.03
C LYS A 328 -19.39 -5.78 -23.96
N ILE A 329 -19.56 -6.56 -22.89
CA ILE A 329 -18.60 -6.66 -21.79
C ILE A 329 -17.61 -7.78 -22.09
N ILE A 330 -16.41 -7.39 -22.55
CA ILE A 330 -15.37 -8.32 -23.01
C ILE A 330 -14.19 -8.46 -22.04
N HIS A 331 -14.07 -7.59 -21.05
CA HIS A 331 -13.06 -7.70 -20.01
C HIS A 331 -13.55 -8.64 -18.90
N PRO A 332 -12.80 -9.70 -18.53
CA PRO A 332 -13.29 -10.72 -17.60
C PRO A 332 -13.60 -10.16 -16.20
N GLY A 333 -12.86 -9.16 -15.72
CA GLY A 333 -13.14 -8.50 -14.44
C GLY A 333 -14.43 -7.69 -14.43
N GLU A 334 -14.76 -7.04 -15.55
CA GLU A 334 -16.02 -6.30 -15.70
C GLU A 334 -17.19 -7.27 -15.83
N LEU A 335 -16.97 -8.38 -16.55
CA LEU A 335 -17.96 -9.45 -16.69
C LEU A 335 -18.28 -10.09 -15.34
N LEU A 336 -17.28 -10.30 -14.47
CA LEU A 336 -17.50 -10.80 -13.11
C LEU A 336 -18.27 -9.80 -12.23
N HIS A 337 -18.02 -8.49 -12.36
CA HIS A 337 -18.88 -7.48 -11.73
C HIS A 337 -20.31 -7.53 -12.25
N ALA A 338 -20.48 -7.73 -13.55
CA ALA A 338 -21.79 -7.86 -14.16
C ALA A 338 -22.53 -9.12 -13.66
N VAL A 339 -21.83 -10.26 -13.59
CA VAL A 339 -22.33 -11.52 -12.99
C VAL A 339 -22.82 -11.28 -11.57
N GLY A 340 -21.94 -10.76 -10.71
CA GLY A 340 -22.26 -10.53 -9.30
C GLY A 340 -23.45 -9.59 -9.11
N THR A 341 -23.49 -8.52 -9.91
CA THR A 341 -24.56 -7.54 -9.87
C THR A 341 -25.89 -8.13 -10.36
N SER A 342 -25.89 -8.91 -11.45
CA SER A 342 -27.09 -9.61 -11.91
C SER A 342 -27.64 -10.58 -10.87
N LEU A 343 -26.77 -11.38 -10.21
CA LEU A 343 -27.19 -12.27 -9.12
C LEU A 343 -27.81 -11.51 -7.95
N ARG A 344 -27.22 -10.37 -7.60
CA ARG A 344 -27.71 -9.52 -6.52
C ARG A 344 -29.07 -8.90 -6.85
N LEU A 345 -29.25 -8.36 -8.06
CA LEU A 345 -30.51 -7.75 -8.50
C LEU A 345 -31.68 -8.74 -8.47
N LEU A 346 -31.43 -10.01 -8.81
CA LEU A 346 -32.44 -11.07 -8.70
C LEU A 346 -32.96 -11.24 -7.26
N LYS A 347 -32.12 -11.05 -6.23
CA LYS A 347 -32.56 -11.07 -4.82
C LYS A 347 -33.49 -9.91 -4.47
N TYR A 348 -33.37 -8.79 -5.18
CA TYR A 348 -34.29 -7.65 -5.09
C TYR A 348 -35.46 -7.73 -6.07
N LYS A 349 -35.67 -8.89 -6.70
CA LYS A 349 -36.72 -9.15 -7.70
C LYS A 349 -36.59 -8.28 -8.95
N ASP A 350 -35.37 -7.87 -9.26
CA ASP A 350 -35.06 -7.14 -10.49
C ASP A 350 -34.25 -8.02 -11.45
N ASP A 351 -34.88 -8.42 -12.55
CA ASP A 351 -34.28 -9.34 -13.53
C ASP A 351 -33.75 -8.58 -14.75
N VAL A 352 -32.43 -8.42 -14.79
CA VAL A 352 -31.69 -7.83 -15.93
C VAL A 352 -31.32 -8.86 -17.00
N LEU A 353 -31.58 -10.15 -16.78
CA LEU A 353 -31.25 -11.25 -17.68
C LEU A 353 -32.46 -11.72 -18.51
N GLY A 354 -33.61 -11.07 -18.37
CA GLY A 354 -34.79 -11.31 -19.20
C GLY A 354 -35.43 -12.69 -18.99
N GLY A 355 -35.44 -13.20 -17.76
CA GLY A 355 -36.03 -14.49 -17.40
C GLY A 355 -35.10 -15.69 -17.57
N VAL A 356 -33.87 -15.49 -18.07
CA VAL A 356 -32.89 -16.56 -18.26
C VAL A 356 -32.12 -16.80 -16.97
N LYS A 357 -31.99 -18.07 -16.55
CA LYS A 357 -31.19 -18.43 -15.38
C LYS A 357 -29.73 -17.95 -15.54
N PRO A 358 -29.10 -17.35 -14.50
CA PRO A 358 -27.76 -16.78 -14.59
C PRO A 358 -26.71 -17.70 -15.22
N LYS A 359 -26.61 -18.95 -14.75
CA LYS A 359 -25.70 -19.95 -15.31
C LYS A 359 -25.90 -20.19 -16.80
N THR A 360 -27.14 -20.31 -17.24
CA THR A 360 -27.47 -20.52 -18.65
C THR A 360 -27.11 -19.30 -19.48
N PHE A 361 -27.44 -18.11 -18.98
CA PHE A 361 -27.16 -16.84 -19.65
C PHE A 361 -25.66 -16.62 -19.84
N PHE A 362 -24.87 -16.69 -18.77
CA PHE A 362 -23.43 -16.42 -18.84
C PHE A 362 -22.65 -17.53 -19.54
N LYS A 363 -23.11 -18.79 -19.51
CA LYS A 363 -22.52 -19.85 -20.34
C LYS A 363 -22.71 -19.56 -21.84
N ALA A 364 -23.90 -19.13 -22.25
CA ALA A 364 -24.14 -18.71 -23.63
C ALA A 364 -23.34 -17.46 -24.00
N TYR A 365 -23.26 -16.50 -23.07
CA TYR A 365 -22.46 -15.28 -23.22
C TYR A 365 -21.00 -15.59 -23.54
N LEU A 366 -20.37 -16.42 -22.71
CA LEU A 366 -18.98 -16.83 -22.91
C LEU A 366 -18.80 -17.61 -24.21
N ALA A 367 -19.72 -18.51 -24.55
CA ALA A 367 -19.67 -19.25 -25.81
C ALA A 367 -19.78 -18.34 -27.05
N ASP A 368 -20.53 -17.23 -26.97
CA ASP A 368 -20.62 -16.26 -28.06
C ASP A 368 -19.34 -15.44 -28.19
N LEU A 369 -18.77 -14.96 -27.08
CA LEU A 369 -17.47 -14.29 -27.08
C LEU A 369 -16.34 -15.20 -27.57
N GLU A 370 -16.43 -16.50 -27.27
CA GLU A 370 -15.48 -17.51 -27.71
C GLU A 370 -15.48 -17.67 -29.23
N LYS A 371 -16.65 -17.63 -29.88
CA LYS A 371 -16.78 -17.73 -31.35
C LYS A 371 -16.19 -16.53 -32.08
N THR A 372 -16.27 -15.35 -31.47
CA THR A 372 -15.78 -14.10 -32.05
C THR A 372 -14.36 -13.74 -31.59
N ASP A 373 -13.75 -14.57 -30.74
CA ASP A 373 -12.46 -14.32 -30.09
C ASP A 373 -12.37 -12.95 -29.40
N ALA A 374 -13.50 -12.50 -28.83
CA ALA A 374 -13.62 -11.13 -28.30
C ALA A 374 -13.23 -11.02 -26.82
N LEU A 375 -13.24 -12.12 -26.06
CA LEU A 375 -12.90 -12.11 -24.63
C LEU A 375 -11.41 -11.81 -24.43
N LEU A 376 -11.10 -10.84 -23.58
CA LEU A 376 -9.72 -10.48 -23.27
C LEU A 376 -9.02 -11.53 -22.39
N ALA A 377 -7.76 -11.82 -22.71
CA ALA A 377 -6.92 -12.78 -21.98
C ALA A 377 -6.18 -12.10 -20.82
N VAL A 378 -6.83 -12.03 -19.65
CA VAL A 378 -6.31 -11.36 -18.43
C VAL A 378 -6.10 -12.39 -17.31
N PRO A 379 -5.07 -13.25 -17.39
CA PRO A 379 -4.85 -14.34 -16.43
C PRO A 379 -4.58 -13.88 -14.99
N GLU A 380 -3.95 -12.72 -14.81
CA GLU A 380 -3.61 -12.12 -13.52
C GLU A 380 -4.83 -11.91 -12.61
N LEU A 381 -6.03 -11.81 -13.21
CA LEU A 381 -7.28 -11.67 -12.48
C LEU A 381 -7.62 -12.89 -11.61
N PHE A 382 -7.11 -14.07 -11.93
CA PHE A 382 -7.50 -15.33 -11.29
C PHE A 382 -6.47 -15.87 -10.29
N GLY A 383 -5.55 -15.02 -9.84
CA GLY A 383 -4.62 -15.33 -8.76
C GLY A 383 -5.29 -15.36 -7.37
N PRO A 384 -4.50 -15.47 -6.28
CA PRO A 384 -5.00 -15.52 -4.90
C PRO A 384 -5.89 -14.33 -4.48
N LEU A 385 -5.85 -13.22 -5.23
CA LEU A 385 -6.64 -12.00 -5.02
C LEU A 385 -7.84 -11.87 -5.96
N GLY A 386 -8.21 -12.91 -6.72
CA GLY A 386 -9.20 -12.87 -7.80
C GLY A 386 -10.67 -12.71 -7.43
N ARG A 387 -10.96 -12.03 -6.31
CA ARG A 387 -12.32 -11.74 -5.82
C ARG A 387 -12.73 -10.27 -5.95
N SER A 388 -11.88 -9.46 -6.57
CA SER A 388 -12.14 -8.06 -6.86
C SER A 388 -11.56 -7.69 -8.23
N TYR A 389 -12.00 -6.56 -8.75
CA TYR A 389 -11.42 -5.91 -9.92
C TYR A 389 -11.60 -4.40 -9.79
N ALA A 390 -10.59 -3.63 -10.23
CA ALA A 390 -10.56 -2.17 -10.14
C ALA A 390 -10.79 -1.62 -8.71
N GLY A 391 -10.23 -2.31 -7.70
CA GLY A 391 -10.39 -1.96 -6.29
C GLY A 391 -11.76 -2.31 -5.69
N LEU A 392 -12.65 -2.94 -6.45
CA LEU A 392 -14.01 -3.26 -6.04
C LEU A 392 -14.22 -4.76 -5.91
N VAL A 393 -14.72 -5.21 -4.75
CA VAL A 393 -15.10 -6.61 -4.53
C VAL A 393 -16.32 -6.98 -5.37
N TYR A 394 -16.36 -8.19 -5.93
CA TYR A 394 -17.53 -8.62 -6.69
C TYR A 394 -18.76 -8.77 -5.78
N ASN A 395 -19.90 -8.28 -6.26
CA ASN A 395 -21.18 -8.57 -5.64
C ASN A 395 -21.40 -10.09 -5.58
N GLU A 396 -21.85 -10.62 -4.44
CA GLU A 396 -22.13 -12.06 -4.25
C GLU A 396 -20.88 -12.98 -4.32
N ALA A 397 -19.66 -12.43 -4.19
CA ALA A 397 -18.39 -13.16 -4.33
C ALA A 397 -18.27 -14.46 -3.51
N ASP A 398 -18.91 -14.51 -2.33
CA ASP A 398 -18.87 -15.66 -1.41
C ASP A 398 -20.00 -16.67 -1.64
N THR A 399 -20.89 -16.45 -2.61
CA THR A 399 -22.01 -17.37 -2.87
C THR A 399 -21.58 -18.56 -3.73
N PRO A 400 -22.15 -19.76 -3.51
CA PRO A 400 -21.85 -20.92 -4.36
C PRO A 400 -22.16 -20.68 -5.85
N GLU A 401 -23.21 -19.92 -6.14
CA GLU A 401 -23.61 -19.60 -7.51
C GLU A 401 -22.59 -18.67 -8.20
N PHE A 402 -22.08 -17.65 -7.50
CA PHE A 402 -21.00 -16.82 -8.03
C PHE A 402 -19.72 -17.61 -8.23
N VAL A 403 -19.32 -18.46 -7.27
CA VAL A 403 -18.10 -19.29 -7.37
C VAL A 403 -18.14 -20.19 -8.60
N GLU A 404 -19.30 -20.78 -8.91
CA GLU A 404 -19.48 -21.57 -10.13
C GLU A 404 -19.33 -20.72 -11.39
N LEU A 405 -19.97 -19.56 -11.46
CA LEU A 405 -19.86 -18.65 -12.61
C LEU A 405 -18.45 -18.08 -12.78
N HIS A 406 -17.78 -17.78 -11.67
CA HIS A 406 -16.39 -17.33 -11.65
C HIS A 406 -15.46 -18.36 -12.29
N ALA A 407 -15.62 -19.65 -11.95
CA ALA A 407 -14.86 -20.73 -12.57
C ALA A 407 -15.13 -20.84 -14.08
N LEU A 408 -16.34 -20.56 -14.55
CA LEU A 408 -16.65 -20.52 -15.99
C LEU A 408 -15.93 -19.38 -16.72
N VAL A 409 -15.94 -18.17 -16.14
CA VAL A 409 -15.22 -17.01 -16.70
C VAL A 409 -13.71 -17.27 -16.68
N GLN A 410 -13.18 -17.87 -15.61
CA GLN A 410 -11.78 -18.29 -15.53
C GLN A 410 -11.42 -19.24 -16.67
N ALA A 411 -12.20 -20.31 -16.85
CA ALA A 411 -11.94 -21.30 -17.89
C ALA A 411 -11.97 -20.67 -19.29
N ALA A 412 -12.96 -19.80 -19.58
CA ALA A 412 -13.04 -19.09 -20.84
C ALA A 412 -11.85 -18.14 -21.06
N THR A 413 -11.40 -17.45 -20.01
CA THR A 413 -10.22 -16.57 -20.08
C THR A 413 -8.94 -17.36 -20.35
N MET A 414 -8.77 -18.54 -19.75
CA MET A 414 -7.64 -19.43 -20.02
C MET A 414 -7.67 -19.97 -21.46
N LEU A 415 -8.85 -20.22 -22.03
CA LEU A 415 -8.98 -20.60 -23.44
C LEU A 415 -8.61 -19.44 -24.39
N ALA A 416 -9.07 -18.22 -24.10
CA ALA A 416 -8.68 -17.02 -24.84
C ALA A 416 -7.15 -16.81 -24.79
N LEU A 417 -6.54 -16.98 -23.60
CA LEU A 417 -5.09 -16.93 -23.44
C LEU A 417 -4.38 -17.98 -24.30
N ALA A 418 -4.85 -19.24 -24.27
CA ALA A 418 -4.24 -20.31 -25.07
C ALA A 418 -4.27 -20.01 -26.57
N ARG A 419 -5.35 -19.39 -27.07
CA ARG A 419 -5.45 -18.95 -28.48
C ARG A 419 -4.48 -17.83 -28.79
N ARG A 420 -4.43 -16.79 -27.96
CA ARG A 420 -3.47 -15.69 -28.08
C ARG A 420 -2.04 -16.23 -28.15
N MET A 421 -1.67 -17.12 -27.23
CA MET A 421 -0.34 -17.74 -27.19
C MET A 421 -0.06 -18.60 -28.43
N SER A 422 -1.07 -19.27 -28.97
CA SER A 422 -0.93 -20.02 -30.23
C SER A 422 -0.73 -19.10 -31.44
N GLY A 423 -1.28 -17.89 -31.43
CA GLY A 423 -1.07 -16.88 -32.46
C GLY A 423 0.29 -16.18 -32.37
N GLU A 424 0.75 -15.88 -31.15
CA GLU A 424 2.00 -15.15 -30.90
C GLU A 424 3.26 -16.03 -30.96
N VAL A 425 3.14 -17.36 -30.92
CA VAL A 425 4.29 -18.27 -30.85
C VAL A 425 5.25 -18.13 -32.03
N ALA A 426 4.73 -17.85 -33.23
CA ALA A 426 5.56 -17.69 -34.42
C ALA A 426 6.44 -16.45 -34.34
N ASP A 427 5.89 -15.34 -33.82
CA ASP A 427 6.64 -14.09 -33.63
C ASP A 427 7.67 -14.22 -32.50
N LEU A 428 7.33 -14.91 -31.41
CA LEU A 428 8.28 -15.24 -30.35
C LEU A 428 9.44 -16.08 -30.90
N LEU A 429 9.14 -17.14 -31.66
CA LEU A 429 10.16 -18.00 -32.25
C LEU A 429 11.07 -17.20 -33.19
N LYS A 430 10.49 -16.37 -34.06
CA LYS A 430 11.24 -15.50 -34.96
C LYS A 430 12.14 -14.52 -34.20
N ARG A 431 11.64 -13.89 -33.13
CA ARG A 431 12.44 -12.99 -32.28
C ARG A 431 13.64 -13.71 -31.66
N LEU A 432 13.45 -14.94 -31.17
CA LEU A 432 14.52 -15.78 -30.66
C LEU A 432 15.50 -16.22 -31.76
N GLN A 433 15.05 -16.40 -33.00
CA GLN A 433 15.93 -16.70 -34.13
C GLN A 433 16.77 -15.49 -34.54
N ASP A 434 16.17 -14.30 -34.60
CA ASP A 434 16.83 -13.05 -34.98
C ASP A 434 17.83 -12.60 -33.89
N ASN A 435 17.50 -12.80 -32.62
CA ASN A 435 18.35 -12.46 -31.48
C ASN A 435 18.45 -13.62 -30.47
N PRO A 436 19.23 -14.68 -30.76
CA PRO A 436 19.25 -15.90 -29.93
C PRO A 436 19.69 -15.70 -28.48
N ARG A 437 20.34 -14.59 -28.16
CA ARG A 437 20.80 -14.29 -26.79
C ARG A 437 19.81 -13.44 -25.99
N ASP A 438 18.77 -12.89 -26.63
CA ASP A 438 17.73 -12.10 -25.97
C ASP A 438 16.60 -13.02 -25.48
N GLY A 439 16.74 -13.51 -24.25
CA GLY A 439 15.73 -14.35 -23.58
C GLY A 439 14.98 -13.64 -22.45
N ALA A 440 15.20 -12.34 -22.25
CA ALA A 440 14.71 -11.61 -21.09
C ALA A 440 13.18 -11.69 -20.95
N MET A 441 12.47 -11.56 -22.08
CA MET A 441 11.02 -11.67 -22.17
C MET A 441 10.47 -13.02 -21.68
N LEU A 442 11.27 -14.09 -21.61
CA LEU A 442 10.82 -15.38 -21.11
C LEU A 442 10.66 -15.40 -19.59
N HIS A 443 11.30 -14.48 -18.86
CA HIS A 443 11.29 -14.45 -17.40
C HIS A 443 10.93 -13.08 -16.80
N GLU A 444 10.66 -12.07 -17.63
CA GLU A 444 10.09 -10.79 -17.20
C GLU A 444 8.54 -10.85 -17.15
N TRP A 445 7.95 -10.02 -16.30
CA TRP A 445 6.50 -9.90 -16.16
C TRP A 445 5.93 -8.85 -17.13
N GLY A 446 4.63 -8.98 -17.44
CA GLY A 446 3.90 -8.02 -18.26
C GLY A 446 3.57 -8.54 -19.66
N LEU A 447 2.45 -9.26 -19.78
CA LEU A 447 2.02 -9.85 -21.05
C LEU A 447 1.78 -8.77 -22.13
N GLU A 448 1.21 -7.63 -21.73
CA GLU A 448 0.99 -6.49 -22.63
C GLU A 448 2.29 -5.83 -23.09
N GLN A 449 3.39 -6.02 -22.38
CA GLN A 449 4.73 -5.57 -22.77
C GLN A 449 5.47 -6.62 -23.64
N GLY A 450 4.81 -7.73 -24.00
CA GLY A 450 5.41 -8.83 -24.74
C GLY A 450 6.32 -9.72 -23.89
N ASN A 451 6.09 -9.74 -22.57
CA ASN A 451 6.82 -10.56 -21.61
C ASN A 451 5.96 -11.73 -21.12
N TYR A 452 6.59 -12.89 -20.89
CA TYR A 452 5.89 -14.16 -20.76
C TYR A 452 6.13 -14.89 -19.43
N ALA A 453 6.81 -14.32 -18.42
CA ALA A 453 7.24 -15.04 -17.20
C ALA A 453 6.22 -16.04 -16.62
N GLY A 454 4.98 -15.59 -16.43
CA GLY A 454 3.89 -16.39 -15.85
C GLY A 454 2.92 -16.99 -16.86
N VAL A 455 3.23 -16.99 -18.15
CA VAL A 455 2.30 -17.41 -19.21
C VAL A 455 2.88 -18.57 -20.02
N GLY A 456 2.19 -19.70 -20.03
CA GLY A 456 2.58 -20.86 -20.83
C GLY A 456 2.50 -20.56 -22.33
N ILE A 457 3.64 -20.44 -22.99
CA ILE A 457 3.75 -20.19 -24.45
C ILE A 457 4.73 -21.16 -25.12
N LEU A 458 5.78 -21.60 -24.41
CA LEU A 458 6.86 -22.39 -24.99
C LEU A 458 6.40 -23.76 -25.46
N HIS A 459 5.35 -24.31 -24.83
CA HIS A 459 4.76 -25.59 -25.24
C HIS A 459 4.19 -25.59 -26.66
N ASN A 460 3.95 -24.41 -27.24
CA ASN A 460 3.51 -24.25 -28.62
C ASN A 460 4.68 -24.23 -29.62
N ILE A 461 5.93 -24.11 -29.17
CA ILE A 461 7.13 -24.19 -30.02
C ILE A 461 7.46 -25.66 -30.28
N ALA A 462 7.76 -26.03 -31.52
CA ALA A 462 8.22 -27.39 -31.81
C ALA A 462 9.53 -27.67 -31.07
N VAL A 463 9.64 -28.85 -30.47
CA VAL A 463 10.80 -29.22 -29.64
C VAL A 463 12.11 -29.12 -30.44
N ASN A 464 12.07 -29.43 -31.74
CA ASN A 464 13.23 -29.34 -32.62
C ASN A 464 13.67 -27.89 -32.86
N ASP A 465 12.73 -26.98 -33.11
CA ASP A 465 13.03 -25.57 -33.35
C ASP A 465 13.70 -24.93 -32.13
N MET A 466 13.19 -25.24 -30.92
CA MET A 466 13.83 -24.79 -29.69
C MET A 466 15.19 -25.46 -29.47
N ALA A 467 15.31 -26.76 -29.77
CA ALA A 467 16.59 -27.45 -29.65
C ALA A 467 17.65 -26.89 -30.62
N ASP A 468 17.26 -26.43 -31.81
CA ASP A 468 18.13 -25.75 -32.78
C ASP A 468 18.64 -24.40 -32.23
N LEU A 469 17.77 -23.65 -31.55
CA LEU A 469 18.14 -22.38 -30.89
C LEU A 469 19.08 -22.57 -29.69
N LEU A 470 18.90 -23.67 -28.95
CA LEU A 470 19.66 -23.95 -27.73
C LEU A 470 21.00 -24.62 -28.02
N LEU A 471 21.10 -25.42 -29.09
CA LEU A 471 22.31 -26.17 -29.43
C LEU A 471 22.61 -26.03 -30.93
N ALA A 472 23.50 -25.09 -31.25
CA ALA A 472 23.96 -24.84 -32.62
C ALA A 472 25.45 -25.18 -32.73
N ASP A 473 25.83 -25.94 -33.77
CA ASP A 473 27.21 -26.38 -34.00
C ASP A 473 27.89 -26.98 -32.75
N SER A 474 27.15 -27.86 -32.05
CA SER A 474 27.58 -28.50 -30.79
C SER A 474 27.87 -27.54 -29.62
N LYS A 475 27.48 -26.26 -29.74
CA LYS A 475 27.66 -25.23 -28.71
C LYS A 475 26.30 -24.82 -28.14
N PHE A 476 26.19 -24.84 -26.82
CA PHE A 476 25.00 -24.35 -26.14
C PHE A 476 24.90 -22.82 -26.15
N ASN A 477 23.68 -22.34 -26.33
CA ASN A 477 23.29 -20.96 -26.12
C ASN A 477 23.05 -20.71 -24.62
N ASP A 478 24.14 -20.55 -23.86
CA ASP A 478 24.10 -20.35 -22.39
C ASP A 478 23.16 -19.20 -21.95
N PRO A 479 23.11 -18.02 -22.62
CA PRO A 479 22.16 -16.96 -22.25
C PRO A 479 20.69 -17.40 -22.32
N LEU A 480 20.28 -18.09 -23.39
CA LEU A 480 18.90 -18.55 -23.52
C LEU A 480 18.59 -19.69 -22.54
N MET A 481 19.55 -20.60 -22.30
CA MET A 481 19.43 -21.62 -21.25
C MET A 481 19.28 -20.99 -19.85
N ALA A 482 20.01 -19.91 -19.57
CA ALA A 482 19.89 -19.16 -18.32
C ALA A 482 18.51 -18.52 -18.18
N ALA A 483 18.00 -17.87 -19.23
CA ALA A 483 16.67 -17.27 -19.24
C ALA A 483 15.57 -18.30 -18.97
N LEU A 484 15.64 -19.48 -19.61
CA LEU A 484 14.72 -20.59 -19.36
C LEU A 484 14.82 -21.10 -17.92
N ALA A 485 16.03 -21.24 -17.38
CA ALA A 485 16.21 -21.67 -16.00
C ALA A 485 15.58 -20.67 -15.02
N VAL A 486 15.84 -19.37 -15.17
CA VAL A 486 15.25 -18.31 -14.33
C VAL A 486 13.72 -18.33 -14.40
N ARG A 487 13.14 -18.47 -15.61
CA ARG A 487 11.69 -18.59 -15.80
C ARG A 487 11.08 -19.70 -14.94
N PHE A 488 11.61 -20.92 -15.04
CA PHE A 488 11.06 -22.07 -14.33
C PHE A 488 11.42 -22.11 -12.84
N GLU A 489 12.56 -21.54 -12.43
CA GLU A 489 12.92 -21.31 -11.02
C GLU A 489 11.90 -20.34 -10.38
N ASN A 490 11.61 -19.21 -11.03
CA ASN A 490 10.65 -18.21 -10.54
C ASN A 490 9.22 -18.76 -10.46
N ALA A 491 8.85 -19.67 -11.36
CA ALA A 491 7.51 -20.24 -11.42
C ALA A 491 7.30 -21.47 -10.52
N GLN A 492 8.28 -21.91 -9.72
CA GLN A 492 8.25 -23.21 -9.01
C GLN A 492 6.98 -23.47 -8.15
N HIS A 493 6.30 -22.41 -7.71
CA HIS A 493 5.06 -22.46 -6.92
C HIS A 493 3.82 -22.00 -7.70
N ASP A 494 3.98 -21.69 -8.98
CA ASP A 494 2.93 -21.23 -9.87
C ASP A 494 2.52 -22.36 -10.82
N ASN A 495 1.22 -22.65 -10.87
CA ASN A 495 0.68 -23.68 -11.74
C ASN A 495 0.49 -23.17 -13.18
N ALA A 496 0.68 -21.88 -13.45
CA ALA A 496 0.46 -21.29 -14.78
C ALA A 496 1.36 -21.89 -15.88
N LEU A 497 2.57 -22.34 -15.53
CA LEU A 497 3.50 -22.99 -16.48
C LEU A 497 3.34 -24.51 -16.57
N ASP A 498 2.37 -25.12 -15.88
CA ASP A 498 2.19 -26.58 -15.85
C ASP A 498 2.01 -27.21 -17.23
N VAL A 499 1.41 -26.46 -18.15
CA VAL A 499 1.25 -26.82 -19.56
C VAL A 499 2.59 -27.07 -20.27
N GLU A 500 3.70 -26.48 -19.79
CA GLU A 500 5.05 -26.63 -20.35
C GLU A 500 5.81 -27.83 -19.78
N LYS A 501 5.35 -28.47 -18.69
CA LYS A 501 6.03 -29.63 -18.07
C LYS A 501 6.26 -30.80 -19.03
N ALA A 502 5.32 -31.06 -19.93
CA ALA A 502 5.48 -32.12 -20.93
C ALA A 502 6.48 -31.72 -22.03
N TRP A 503 6.47 -30.45 -22.41
CA TRP A 503 7.34 -29.90 -23.44
C TRP A 503 8.80 -29.87 -22.98
N ILE A 504 9.08 -29.38 -21.77
CA ILE A 504 10.47 -29.29 -21.24
C ILE A 504 11.13 -30.67 -21.12
N ARG A 505 10.34 -31.71 -20.80
CA ARG A 505 10.79 -33.11 -20.78
C ARG A 505 11.19 -33.61 -22.16
N LYS A 506 10.40 -33.29 -23.18
CA LYS A 506 10.71 -33.66 -24.57
C LYS A 506 11.96 -32.91 -25.05
N LEU A 507 12.08 -31.62 -24.73
CA LEU A 507 13.26 -30.81 -25.03
C LEU A 507 14.54 -31.38 -24.41
N HIS A 508 14.50 -31.80 -23.15
CA HIS A 508 15.62 -32.47 -22.51
C HIS A 508 16.05 -33.74 -23.26
N ALA A 509 15.07 -34.57 -23.63
CA ALA A 509 15.33 -35.83 -24.33
C ALA A 509 15.93 -35.59 -25.72
N GLU A 510 15.43 -34.58 -26.43
CA GLU A 510 15.95 -34.19 -27.76
C GLU A 510 17.38 -33.66 -27.69
N LEU A 511 17.69 -32.75 -26.76
CA LEU A 511 19.05 -32.25 -26.56
C LEU A 511 20.03 -33.38 -26.20
N LYS A 512 19.61 -34.34 -25.36
CA LYS A 512 20.39 -35.56 -25.07
C LYS A 512 20.62 -36.40 -26.31
N LEU A 513 19.61 -36.54 -27.16
CA LEU A 513 19.71 -37.32 -28.39
C LEU A 513 20.73 -36.70 -29.36
N ARG A 514 20.66 -35.39 -29.57
CA ARG A 514 21.59 -34.64 -30.44
C ARG A 514 23.05 -34.78 -30.00
N LEU A 515 23.32 -34.65 -28.70
CA LEU A 515 24.67 -34.79 -28.14
C LEU A 515 25.30 -36.17 -28.38
N LYS A 516 24.51 -37.25 -28.52
CA LYS A 516 25.06 -38.59 -28.84
C LYS A 516 25.80 -38.64 -30.18
N SER A 517 25.43 -37.78 -31.12
CA SER A 517 26.05 -37.70 -32.45
C SER A 517 27.26 -36.76 -32.51
N VAL A 518 27.48 -35.94 -31.48
CA VAL A 518 28.58 -34.96 -31.38
C VAL A 518 29.90 -35.66 -31.06
N THR A 519 31.02 -35.25 -31.65
CA THR A 519 32.35 -35.80 -31.36
C THR A 519 32.97 -35.20 -30.09
N GLN A 520 33.98 -35.87 -29.53
CA GLN A 520 34.74 -35.30 -28.41
C GLN A 520 35.63 -34.13 -28.88
N PRO A 521 35.86 -33.08 -28.04
CA PRO A 521 35.43 -32.92 -26.64
C PRO A 521 34.04 -32.29 -26.45
N HIS A 522 33.40 -31.85 -27.54
CA HIS A 522 32.15 -31.10 -27.50
C HIS A 522 30.98 -31.90 -26.91
N ARG A 523 30.98 -33.24 -27.07
CA ARG A 523 30.01 -34.12 -26.41
C ARG A 523 30.06 -33.97 -24.89
N SER A 524 31.23 -34.17 -24.28
CA SER A 524 31.37 -34.11 -22.82
C SER A 524 31.14 -32.70 -22.27
N LEU A 525 31.56 -31.66 -22.99
CA LEU A 525 31.24 -30.27 -22.63
C LEU A 525 29.73 -30.01 -22.69
N GLY A 526 29.06 -30.48 -23.74
CA GLY A 526 27.62 -30.35 -23.91
C GLY A 526 26.82 -31.11 -22.85
N GLU A 527 27.20 -32.36 -22.54
CA GLU A 527 26.56 -33.16 -21.49
C GLU A 527 26.66 -32.47 -20.12
N GLY A 528 27.83 -31.90 -19.78
CA GLY A 528 28.03 -31.13 -18.55
C GLY A 528 27.14 -29.89 -18.48
N ARG A 529 27.06 -29.13 -19.58
CA ARG A 529 26.19 -27.94 -19.68
C ARG A 529 24.71 -28.30 -19.57
N LEU A 530 24.29 -29.36 -20.26
CA LEU A 530 22.91 -29.84 -20.21
C LEU A 530 22.52 -30.28 -18.80
N SER A 531 23.39 -31.01 -18.10
CA SER A 531 23.16 -31.40 -16.70
C SER A 531 23.03 -30.18 -15.80
N TYR A 532 23.97 -29.23 -15.88
CA TYR A 532 23.97 -28.02 -15.06
C TYR A 532 22.63 -27.25 -15.16
N TRP A 533 22.14 -27.04 -16.37
CA TRP A 533 20.90 -26.29 -16.57
C TRP A 533 19.64 -27.11 -16.24
N PHE A 534 19.60 -28.40 -16.55
CA PHE A 534 18.42 -29.22 -16.23
C PHE A 534 18.31 -29.59 -14.74
N ASP A 535 19.40 -29.54 -13.98
CA ASP A 535 19.35 -29.67 -12.53
C ASP A 535 18.60 -28.50 -11.89
N LYS A 536 18.72 -27.28 -12.44
CA LYS A 536 17.98 -26.09 -12.00
C LYS A 536 16.47 -26.18 -12.23
N VAL A 537 16.05 -26.89 -13.29
CA VAL A 537 14.63 -27.06 -13.66
C VAL A 537 14.11 -28.48 -13.41
N LYS A 538 14.79 -29.24 -12.55
CA LYS A 538 14.53 -30.67 -12.34
C LYS A 538 13.12 -30.99 -11.86
N ALA A 539 12.51 -30.10 -11.07
CA ALA A 539 11.12 -30.22 -10.62
C ALA A 539 10.12 -30.23 -11.79
N TRP A 540 10.43 -29.51 -12.87
CA TRP A 540 9.62 -29.41 -14.08
C TRP A 540 9.88 -30.54 -15.08
N ALA A 541 11.12 -31.04 -15.11
CA ALA A 541 11.56 -32.12 -15.98
C ALA A 541 11.35 -33.54 -15.39
N ALA A 542 10.87 -33.66 -14.14
CA ALA A 542 10.62 -34.94 -13.51
C ALA A 542 9.37 -35.63 -14.10
N PRO A 543 9.35 -36.97 -14.27
CA PRO A 543 8.13 -37.69 -14.60
C PRO A 543 7.09 -37.53 -13.47
N PRO A 544 5.78 -37.48 -13.78
CA PRO A 544 4.74 -37.36 -12.76
C PRO A 544 4.87 -38.52 -11.75
N SER A 545 4.82 -38.20 -10.45
CA SER A 545 4.88 -39.22 -9.40
C SER A 545 3.69 -40.18 -9.55
N LYS A 546 3.94 -41.49 -9.42
CA LYS A 546 2.90 -42.53 -9.54
C LYS A 546 1.89 -42.54 -8.38
N THR A 547 1.87 -41.52 -7.52
CA THR A 547 1.09 -41.45 -6.27
C THR A 547 -0.05 -40.42 -6.32
N GLY A 548 -0.74 -40.30 -7.46
CA GLY A 548 -1.87 -39.38 -7.66
C GLY A 548 -3.22 -40.02 -8.01
N LYS A 549 -3.35 -41.35 -7.99
CA LYS A 549 -4.64 -42.04 -8.12
C LYS A 549 -5.21 -42.37 -6.73
N LYS A 550 -5.70 -41.35 -6.01
CA LYS A 550 -6.74 -41.46 -4.96
C LYS A 550 -7.00 -40.07 -4.34
N ALA A 551 -7.79 -39.26 -5.04
CA ALA A 551 -8.66 -38.23 -4.46
C ALA A 551 -9.63 -37.72 -5.54
N ALA A 552 -10.31 -38.64 -6.22
CA ALA A 552 -11.62 -38.37 -6.79
C ALA A 552 -12.63 -38.94 -5.79
N GLY A 553 -12.76 -38.25 -4.66
CA GLY A 553 -13.92 -38.32 -3.78
C GLY A 553 -14.76 -37.10 -4.12
N THR A 554 -15.93 -37.38 -4.67
CA THR A 554 -17.04 -36.50 -5.03
C THR A 554 -17.25 -35.35 -4.03
N PRO A 555 -17.62 -34.13 -4.49
CA PRO A 555 -18.36 -33.20 -3.63
C PRO A 555 -19.74 -33.77 -3.25
#